data_AF-A0A0U3ARG7-F1
#
_entry.id   AF-A0A0U3ARG7-F1
#
_cell.length_a   1.000
_cell.length_b   1.000
_cell.length_c   1.000
_cell.angle_alpha   90.00
_cell.angle_beta   90.00
_cell.angle_gamma   90.00
#
_symmetry.space_group_name_H-M   'P 1'
#
loop_
_entity.id
_entity.type
_entity.pdbx_description
1 polymer ?
#
loop_
_entity_poly.entity_id
_entity_poly.type
_entity_poly.pdbx_seq_one_letter_code
_entity_poly.pdbx_strand_id
1 'polypeptide(L)'
;WRRHWERTGIMDIELADTMPDGWQLWLDWLRAVAPENAVEIKALEVDVGRYLGYVRFVGRRRSQAKLEDLIVSLPAQYTKKPLLRGE
;
A
#
# COMPACT_ATOMS: atom_id res chain seq x y z
N TRP A 1 0.22 -7.19 -5.98
CA TRP A 1 1.33 -6.87 -5.07
C TRP A 1 2.62 -7.63 -5.38
N ARG A 2 2.65 -8.97 -5.35
CA ARG A 2 3.83 -9.80 -5.69
C ARG A 2 4.65 -9.29 -6.89
N ARG A 3 4.05 -9.26 -8.08
CA ARG A 3 4.71 -8.82 -9.32
C ARG A 3 5.28 -7.41 -9.25
N HIS A 4 4.64 -6.49 -8.53
CA HIS A 4 5.13 -5.11 -8.40
C HIS A 4 6.47 -5.08 -7.67
N TRP A 5 6.60 -5.87 -6.60
CA TRP A 5 7.82 -5.96 -5.81
C TRP A 5 8.89 -6.83 -6.47
N GLU A 6 8.53 -7.98 -7.05
CA GLU A 6 9.50 -8.85 -7.74
C GLU A 6 10.21 -8.12 -8.89
N ARG A 7 9.50 -7.25 -9.60
CA ARG A 7 10.08 -6.46 -10.70
C ARG A 7 11.12 -5.43 -10.24
N THR A 8 11.15 -5.07 -8.96
CA THR A 8 12.19 -4.17 -8.42
C THR A 8 13.55 -4.87 -8.29
N GLY A 9 13.59 -6.20 -8.22
CA GLY A 9 14.80 -6.96 -7.94
C GLY A 9 15.35 -6.79 -6.51
N ILE A 10 14.63 -6.08 -5.62
CA ILE A 10 15.10 -5.76 -4.26
C ILE A 10 14.97 -6.94 -3.29
N MET A 11 13.94 -7.77 -3.45
CA MET A 11 13.60 -8.81 -2.49
C MET A 11 12.93 -10.01 -3.15
N ASP A 12 13.10 -11.17 -2.52
CA ASP A 12 12.40 -12.41 -2.83
C ASP A 12 11.11 -12.48 -2.01
N ILE A 13 10.00 -12.78 -2.68
CA ILE A 13 8.67 -12.67 -2.07
C ILE A 13 8.22 -14.02 -1.55
N GLU A 14 8.11 -14.12 -0.22
CA GLU A 14 7.64 -15.32 0.47
C GLU A 14 6.10 -15.36 0.45
N LEU A 15 5.46 -14.23 0.80
CA LEU A 15 4.01 -14.13 0.91
C LEU A 15 3.49 -12.83 0.30
N ALA A 16 2.36 -12.93 -0.41
CA ALA A 16 1.68 -11.77 -1.00
C ALA A 16 0.23 -12.15 -1.29
N ASP A 17 -0.65 -11.97 -0.32
CA ASP A 17 -2.06 -12.34 -0.38
C ASP A 17 -2.95 -11.29 0.32
N THR A 18 -4.26 -11.39 0.11
CA THR A 18 -5.22 -10.75 1.01
C THR A 18 -5.04 -11.39 2.39
N MET A 19 -4.83 -10.57 3.41
CA MET A 19 -4.59 -11.05 4.77
C MET A 19 -5.87 -11.73 5.30
N PRO A 20 -5.80 -13.00 5.72
CA PRO A 20 -6.88 -13.63 6.47
C PRO A 20 -7.25 -12.76 7.67
N ASP A 21 -8.55 -12.53 7.85
CA ASP A 21 -9.11 -11.69 8.92
C ASP A 21 -8.62 -10.23 8.93
N GLY A 22 -7.97 -9.76 7.87
CA GLY A 22 -7.48 -8.39 7.77
C GLY A 22 -8.60 -7.34 7.83
N TRP A 23 -9.80 -7.69 7.36
CA TRP A 23 -10.99 -6.84 7.48
C TRP A 23 -11.47 -6.71 8.93
N GLN A 24 -11.28 -7.75 9.77
CA GLN A 24 -11.65 -7.70 11.19
C GLN A 24 -10.72 -6.76 11.95
N LEU A 25 -9.42 -6.80 11.67
CA LEU A 25 -8.45 -5.85 12.25
C LEU A 25 -8.79 -4.40 11.90
N TRP A 26 -9.22 -4.13 10.67
CA TRP A 26 -9.69 -2.81 10.27
C TRP A 26 -10.99 -2.42 11.01
N LEU A 27 -11.96 -3.34 11.08
CA LEU A 27 -13.21 -3.12 11.79
C LEU A 27 -13.00 -2.85 13.28
N ASP A 28 -12.13 -3.61 13.94
CA ASP A 28 -11.80 -3.45 15.36
C ASP A 28 -11.10 -2.10 15.61
N TRP A 29 -10.20 -1.70 14.71
CA TRP A 29 -9.57 -0.38 14.77
C TRP A 29 -10.61 0.74 14.64
N LEU A 30 -11.52 0.67 13.65
CA LEU A 30 -12.59 1.66 13.47
C LEU A 30 -13.48 1.77 14.71
N ARG A 31 -13.89 0.64 15.28
CA ARG A 31 -14.69 0.62 16.52
C ARG A 31 -13.96 1.27 17.70
N ALA A 32 -12.62 1.24 17.71
CA ALA A 32 -11.83 1.85 18.77
C ALA A 32 -11.60 3.36 18.56
N VAL A 33 -11.36 3.81 17.32
CA VAL A 33 -10.93 5.20 17.06
C VAL A 33 -12.03 6.11 16.51
N ALA A 34 -13.05 5.54 15.86
CA ALA A 34 -14.13 6.25 15.20
C ALA A 34 -15.44 5.42 15.23
N PRO A 35 -15.95 5.05 16.42
CA PRO A 35 -17.14 4.21 16.56
C PRO A 35 -18.41 4.79 15.90
N GLU A 36 -18.46 6.12 15.71
CA GLU A 36 -19.54 6.83 15.04
C GLU A 36 -19.51 6.71 13.51
N ASN A 37 -18.44 6.18 12.92
CA ASN A 37 -18.33 5.96 11.48
C ASN A 37 -19.14 4.73 11.02
N ALA A 38 -20.45 4.81 11.21
CA ALA A 38 -21.39 3.74 10.93
C ALA A 38 -21.40 3.33 9.44
N VAL A 39 -21.07 4.24 8.53
CA VAL A 39 -21.02 3.98 7.09
C VAL A 39 -19.91 2.98 6.77
N GLU A 40 -18.69 3.26 7.23
CA GLU A 40 -17.52 2.41 6.96
C GLU A 40 -17.59 1.09 7.74
N ILE A 41 -18.01 1.14 9.01
CA ILE A 41 -18.23 -0.05 9.83
C ILE A 41 -19.20 -1.02 9.14
N LYS A 42 -20.35 -0.52 8.67
CA LYS A 42 -21.34 -1.35 7.97
C LYS A 42 -20.81 -1.88 6.63
N ALA A 43 -20.01 -1.10 5.92
CA ALA A 43 -19.40 -1.54 4.68
C ALA A 43 -18.46 -2.75 4.91
N LEU A 44 -17.63 -2.71 5.95
CA LEU A 44 -16.75 -3.83 6.30
C LEU A 44 -17.52 -5.07 6.78
N GLU A 45 -18.55 -4.88 7.60
CA GLU A 45 -19.40 -5.98 8.10
C GLU A 45 -20.15 -6.68 6.96
N VAL A 46 -20.56 -5.96 5.92
CA VAL A 46 -21.24 -6.54 4.74
C VAL A 46 -20.24 -7.18 3.79
N ASP A 47 -19.09 -6.54 3.56
CA ASP A 47 -18.07 -7.03 2.63
C ASP A 47 -17.37 -8.30 3.12
N VAL A 48 -17.19 -8.45 4.44
CA VAL A 48 -16.55 -9.59 5.10
C VAL A 48 -15.20 -9.99 4.49
N GLY A 49 -14.43 -9.01 4.02
CA GLY A 49 -13.09 -9.21 3.49
C GLY A 49 -13.03 -9.67 2.03
N ARG A 50 -14.14 -9.60 1.27
CA ARG A 50 -14.14 -9.93 -0.16
C ARG A 50 -13.39 -8.90 -0.99
N TYR A 51 -13.56 -7.63 -0.66
CA TYR A 51 -12.95 -6.51 -1.38
C TYR A 51 -12.25 -5.53 -0.43
N LEU A 52 -12.74 -5.37 0.79
CA LEU A 52 -12.25 -4.45 1.80
C LEU A 52 -11.49 -5.21 2.88
N GLY A 53 -10.19 -4.96 2.99
CA GLY A 53 -9.35 -5.57 4.00
C GLY A 53 -7.89 -5.23 3.76
N TYR A 54 -7.04 -5.78 4.62
CA TYR A 54 -5.60 -5.63 4.46
C TYR A 54 -5.03 -6.67 3.50
N VAL A 55 -4.00 -6.25 2.77
CA VAL A 55 -3.10 -7.15 2.06
C VAL A 55 -1.84 -7.28 2.91
N ARG A 56 -1.34 -8.51 3.07
CA ARG A 56 -0.05 -8.73 3.74
C ARG A 56 1.01 -9.13 2.74
N PHE A 57 2.23 -8.78 3.09
CA PHE A 57 3.40 -9.01 2.26
C PHE A 57 4.59 -9.36 3.12
N VAL A 58 5.26 -10.46 2.78
CA VAL A 58 6.49 -10.90 3.46
C VAL A 58 7.52 -11.20 2.39
N GLY A 59 8.70 -10.61 2.53
CA GLY A 59 9.79 -10.81 1.61
C GLY A 59 11.14 -10.71 2.31
N ARG A 60 12.13 -11.41 1.75
CA ARG A 60 13.52 -11.34 2.19
C ARG A 60 14.30 -10.46 1.23
N ARG A 61 14.96 -9.42 1.74
CA ARG A 61 15.81 -8.56 0.92
C ARG A 61 16.96 -9.36 0.33
N ARG A 62 17.23 -9.19 -0.96
CA ARG A 62 18.41 -9.78 -1.61
C ARG A 62 19.65 -9.05 -1.12
N SER A 63 20.69 -9.79 -0.76
CA SER A 63 21.94 -9.23 -0.23
C SER A 63 22.64 -8.29 -1.21
N GLN A 64 22.50 -8.55 -2.52
CA GLN A 64 23.09 -7.77 -3.60
C GLN A 64 22.15 -6.67 -4.15
N ALA A 65 20.95 -6.51 -3.59
CA ALA A 65 20.04 -5.47 -4.06
C ALA A 65 20.64 -4.08 -3.79
N LYS A 66 20.89 -3.32 -4.87
CA LYS A 66 21.24 -1.91 -4.77
C LYS A 66 19.96 -1.11 -4.55
N LEU A 67 19.86 -0.46 -3.39
CA LEU A 67 18.82 0.52 -3.14
C LEU A 67 19.28 1.87 -3.71
N GLU A 68 18.35 2.63 -4.24
CA GLU A 68 18.62 4.04 -4.53
C GLU A 68 18.86 4.80 -3.22
N ASP A 69 19.69 5.82 -3.29
CA ASP A 69 19.91 6.70 -2.15
C ASP A 69 18.60 7.41 -1.80
N LEU A 70 18.38 7.62 -0.50
CA LEU A 70 17.21 8.37 -0.05
C LEU A 70 17.23 9.77 -0.67
N ILE A 71 16.10 10.17 -1.26
CA ILE A 71 15.90 11.56 -1.66
C ILE A 71 15.80 12.39 -0.38
N VAL A 72 16.91 13.00 0.03
CA VAL A 72 17.00 13.84 1.24
C VAL A 72 16.59 15.29 0.99
N SER A 73 16.67 15.74 -0.27
CA SER A 73 16.31 17.10 -0.67
C SER A 73 15.97 17.13 -2.15
N LEU A 74 14.99 17.97 -2.51
CA LEU A 74 14.74 18.36 -3.89
C LEU A 74 15.09 19.84 -4.04
N PRO A 75 15.84 20.24 -5.08
CA PRO A 75 16.13 21.65 -5.31
C PRO A 75 14.84 22.43 -5.60
N ALA A 76 14.69 23.61 -4.99
CA ALA A 76 13.51 24.47 -5.19
C ALA A 76 13.45 25.16 -6.57
N GLN A 77 14.41 24.88 -7.46
CA GLN A 77 14.50 25.49 -8.78
C GLN A 77 13.44 24.90 -9.71
N TYR A 78 12.35 25.64 -9.91
CA TYR A 78 11.32 25.31 -10.87
C TYR A 78 11.61 25.94 -12.24
N THR A 79 11.90 25.11 -13.23
CA THR A 79 11.93 25.54 -14.64
C THR A 79 10.57 25.28 -15.24
N LYS A 80 9.80 26.34 -15.54
CA LYS A 80 8.51 26.24 -16.22
C LYS A 80 8.68 25.47 -17.53
N LYS A 81 8.12 24.27 -17.61
CA LYS A 81 7.96 23.54 -18.86
C LYS A 81 6.58 23.89 -19.44
N PRO A 82 6.45 24.15 -20.76
CA PRO A 82 5.14 24.29 -21.36
C PRO A 82 4.33 23.02 -21.07
N LEU A 83 3.04 23.18 -20.74
CA LEU A 83 2.15 22.04 -20.65
C LEU A 83 2.16 21.33 -22.02
N LEU A 84 2.12 20.00 -22.03
CA LEU A 84 1.78 19.23 -23.21
C LEU A 84 0.30 19.53 -23.53
N ARG A 85 0.06 20.66 -24.20
CA ARG A 85 -1.18 20.96 -24.91
C ARG A 85 -0.85 20.94 -26.38
N GLY A 86 -1.18 19.84 -27.03
CA GLY A 86 -1.14 19.65 -28.47
C GLY A 86 -2.11 18.54 -28.84
N GLU A 87 -3.06 18.91 -29.71
CA GLU A 87 -3.99 18.17 -30.59
C GLU A 87 -4.31 16.69 -30.31
#